data_AF-A0A6N8T8J5-F1
#
_entry.id   AF-A0A6N8T8J5-F1
#
_cell.length_a   1.000
_cell.length_b   1.000
_cell.length_c   1.000
_cell.angle_alpha   90.00
_cell.angle_beta   90.00
_cell.angle_gamma   90.00
#
_symmetry.space_group_name_H-M   'P 1'
#
loop_
_entity.id
_entity.type
_entity.pdbx_description
1 polymer ?
#
loop_
_entity_poly.entity_id
_entity_poly.type
_entity_poly.pdbx_seq_one_letter_code
_entity_poly.pdbx_strand_id
1 'polypeptide(L)'
;MCSLCGVIGGNEHWTDAAARPGVFTRNIERLDRRRERARRVSAANRVLAAFGMSLADWQGSAFVLATRTGKSEMIEDLGHLWPAAERLSGRVCDPLDAALIARMEEGAGG
;
A
#
# COMPACT_ATOMS: atom_id res chain seq x y z
N MET A 1 27.73 -9.19 3.91
CA MET A 1 26.39 -9.73 3.59
C MET A 1 26.25 -9.71 2.08
N CYS A 2 26.28 -10.86 1.40
CA CYS A 2 26.29 -10.93 -0.07
C CYS A 2 24.88 -10.80 -0.65
N SER A 3 24.77 -10.16 -1.83
CA SER A 3 23.53 -9.90 -2.57
C SER A 3 22.59 -11.11 -2.71
N LEU A 4 23.15 -12.33 -2.71
CA LEU A 4 22.38 -13.57 -2.89
C LEU A 4 21.51 -13.92 -1.67
N CYS A 5 21.92 -13.56 -0.46
CA CYS A 5 21.14 -13.78 0.75
C CYS A 5 19.89 -12.87 0.81
N GLY A 6 19.97 -11.69 0.19
CA GLY A 6 18.84 -10.77 0.05
C GLY A 6 17.81 -11.20 -1.00
N VAL A 7 18.23 -11.97 -2.01
CA VAL A 7 17.38 -12.42 -3.13
C VAL A 7 16.70 -13.77 -2.84
N ILE A 8 17.38 -14.73 -2.20
CA ILE A 8 16.78 -16.05 -1.88
C ILE A 8 15.87 -15.98 -0.64
N GLY A 9 16.05 -14.97 0.23
CA GLY A 9 15.08 -14.58 1.25
C GLY A 9 14.15 -13.44 0.83
N GLY A 10 14.26 -12.97 -0.41
CA GLY A 10 13.75 -11.69 -0.88
C GLY A 10 12.42 -11.80 -1.60
N ASN A 11 11.37 -11.35 -0.92
CA ASN A 11 10.45 -10.30 -1.38
C ASN A 11 9.13 -10.36 -0.60
N GLU A 12 9.18 -10.55 0.72
CA GLU A 12 8.08 -10.16 1.58
C GLU A 12 8.43 -8.77 2.13
N HIS A 13 8.07 -7.72 1.37
CA HIS A 13 8.14 -6.33 1.85
C HIS A 13 7.56 -6.29 3.27
N TRP A 14 8.09 -5.45 4.17
CA TRP A 14 7.72 -5.45 5.59
C TRP A 14 6.20 -5.36 5.85
N THR A 15 5.46 -4.80 4.89
CA THR A 15 4.01 -4.92 4.88
C THR A 15 3.62 -6.39 4.70
N ASP A 16 3.99 -7.11 3.64
CA ASP A 16 3.52 -8.46 3.30
C ASP A 16 3.84 -9.62 4.28
N ALA A 17 4.40 -9.34 5.46
CA ALA A 17 4.63 -10.28 6.55
C ALA A 17 3.35 -10.54 7.38
N ALA A 18 2.60 -11.61 7.08
CA ALA A 18 1.41 -11.99 7.87
C ALA A 18 1.60 -13.28 8.71
N ALA A 19 1.93 -13.11 10.00
CA ALA A 19 1.53 -13.91 11.18
C ALA A 19 2.02 -13.24 12.48
N ARG A 20 1.22 -13.17 13.56
CA ARG A 20 1.53 -12.51 14.87
C ARG A 20 0.62 -13.12 15.97
N PRO A 21 0.95 -13.24 17.28
CA PRO A 21 1.85 -12.40 18.08
C PRO A 21 3.20 -13.05 18.47
N GLY A 22 4.26 -12.24 18.58
CA GLY A 22 5.66 -12.62 18.89
C GLY A 22 6.62 -12.60 17.67
N VAL A 23 6.04 -12.87 16.49
CA VAL A 23 6.52 -12.64 15.10
C VAL A 23 7.96 -13.08 14.74
N PHE A 24 8.07 -14.23 14.09
CA PHE A 24 8.91 -14.35 12.90
C PHE A 24 8.10 -15.08 11.79
N THR A 25 8.27 -14.69 10.53
CA THR A 25 7.33 -14.94 9.40
C THR A 25 7.94 -15.80 8.27
N ARG A 26 7.10 -16.43 7.45
CA ARG A 26 7.28 -16.79 6.02
C ARG A 26 5.91 -17.20 5.42
N ASN A 27 4.90 -16.35 5.65
CA ASN A 27 3.51 -16.41 5.13
C ASN A 27 2.67 -17.68 5.43
N ILE A 28 2.12 -17.80 6.64
CA ILE A 28 1.64 -19.05 7.24
C ILE A 28 0.24 -19.52 6.72
N GLU A 29 -0.61 -18.64 6.19
CA GLU A 29 -1.85 -19.03 5.48
C GLU A 29 -2.19 -18.03 4.35
N ARG A 30 -2.55 -18.53 3.15
CA ARG A 30 -2.87 -17.67 1.98
C ARG A 30 -4.07 -16.74 2.24
N LEU A 31 -5.04 -17.20 3.02
CA LEU A 31 -6.26 -16.44 3.29
C LEU A 31 -5.98 -15.22 4.18
N ASP A 32 -5.20 -15.39 5.24
CA ASP A 32 -4.89 -14.30 6.16
C ASP A 32 -4.01 -13.24 5.52
N ARG A 33 -3.06 -13.64 4.67
CA ARG A 33 -2.31 -12.69 3.83
C ARG A 33 -3.24 -11.90 2.92
N ARG A 34 -4.17 -12.55 2.23
CA ARG A 34 -5.16 -11.85 1.37
C ARG A 34 -6.03 -10.89 2.17
N ARG A 35 -6.49 -11.29 3.35
CA ARG A 35 -7.28 -10.43 4.26
C ARG A 35 -6.48 -9.21 4.70
N GLU A 36 -5.23 -9.41 5.09
CA GLU A 36 -4.36 -8.31 5.52
C GLU A 36 -4.04 -7.36 4.36
N ARG A 37 -3.74 -7.89 3.16
CA ARG A 37 -3.58 -7.07 1.95
C ARG A 37 -4.84 -6.28 1.63
N ALA A 38 -6.02 -6.90 1.71
CA ALA A 38 -7.29 -6.22 1.50
C ALA A 38 -7.54 -5.11 2.53
N ARG A 39 -7.20 -5.34 3.81
CA ARG A 39 -7.28 -4.31 4.87
C ARG A 39 -6.36 -3.13 4.56
N ARG A 40 -5.14 -3.38 4.10
CA ARG A 40 -4.21 -2.31 3.73
C ARG A 40 -4.64 -1.55 2.50
N VAL A 41 -5.16 -2.23 1.49
CA VAL A 41 -5.76 -1.58 0.32
C VAL A 41 -6.92 -0.69 0.75
N SER A 42 -7.80 -1.17 1.64
CA SER A 42 -8.89 -0.37 2.20
C SER A 42 -8.37 0.85 2.96
N ALA A 43 -7.36 0.69 3.82
CA ALA A 43 -6.75 1.79 4.57
C ALA A 43 -6.09 2.82 3.65
N ALA A 44 -5.28 2.37 2.67
CA ALA A 44 -4.64 3.24 1.69
C ALA A 44 -5.68 4.01 0.87
N ASN A 45 -6.76 3.36 0.46
CA ASN A 45 -7.82 3.99 -0.33
C ASN A 45 -8.57 5.11 0.40
N ARG A 46 -8.65 5.07 1.73
CA ARG A 46 -9.21 6.19 2.51
C ARG A 46 -8.40 7.47 2.31
N VAL A 47 -7.08 7.35 2.25
CA VAL A 47 -6.18 8.48 2.02
C VAL A 47 -6.13 8.85 0.53
N LEU A 48 -5.95 7.87 -0.36
CA LEU A 48 -5.86 8.08 -1.81
C LEU A 48 -7.11 8.73 -2.42
N ALA A 49 -8.28 8.55 -1.80
CA ALA A 49 -9.51 9.22 -2.21
C ALA A 49 -9.38 10.74 -2.23
N ALA A 50 -8.65 11.34 -1.26
CA ALA A 50 -8.39 12.77 -1.22
C ALA A 50 -7.54 13.26 -2.41
N PHE A 51 -6.74 12.37 -2.99
CA PHE A 51 -5.91 12.64 -4.16
C PHE A 51 -6.57 12.22 -5.49
N GLY A 52 -7.79 11.68 -5.46
CA GLY A 52 -8.49 11.20 -6.66
C GLY A 52 -7.89 9.93 -7.24
N MET A 53 -7.31 9.08 -6.38
CA MET A 53 -6.66 7.82 -6.76
C MET A 53 -7.26 6.64 -6.01
N SER A 54 -7.03 5.45 -6.53
CA SER A 54 -7.39 4.18 -5.90
C SER A 54 -6.30 3.13 -6.10
N LEU A 55 -6.17 2.25 -5.13
CA LEU A 55 -5.27 1.12 -5.10
C LEU A 55 -6.10 -0.17 -5.15
N ALA A 56 -5.64 -1.14 -5.92
CA ALA A 56 -6.19 -2.49 -5.98
C ALA A 56 -5.09 -3.53 -5.81
N ASP A 57 -5.40 -4.66 -5.16
CA ASP A 57 -4.49 -5.80 -5.10
C ASP A 57 -4.43 -6.49 -6.47
N TRP A 58 -3.22 -6.78 -6.94
CA TRP A 58 -2.97 -7.52 -8.16
C TRP A 58 -2.37 -8.88 -7.84
N GLN A 59 -3.22 -9.90 -7.96
CA GLN A 59 -2.86 -11.32 -7.80
C GLN A 59 -2.12 -11.66 -6.50
N GLY A 60 -2.25 -10.83 -5.45
CA GLY A 60 -1.58 -11.01 -4.17
C GLY A 60 -0.06 -10.83 -4.20
N SER A 61 0.51 -10.25 -5.26
CA SER A 61 1.95 -10.04 -5.41
C SER A 61 2.35 -8.61 -5.76
N ALA A 62 1.42 -7.79 -6.24
CA ALA A 62 1.64 -6.41 -6.59
C ALA A 62 0.36 -5.59 -6.30
N PHE A 63 0.42 -4.29 -6.54
CA PHE A 63 -0.73 -3.41 -6.47
C PHE A 63 -0.84 -2.58 -7.75
N VAL A 64 -2.07 -2.29 -8.16
CA VAL A 64 -2.34 -1.33 -9.24
C VAL A 64 -2.85 -0.05 -8.61
N LEU A 65 -2.11 1.04 -8.80
CA LEU A 65 -2.56 2.39 -8.51
C LEU A 65 -3.23 2.97 -9.75
N ALA A 66 -4.40 3.55 -9.59
CA ALA A 66 -5.17 4.16 -10.68
C ALA A 66 -5.64 5.56 -10.30
N THR A 67 -5.76 6.42 -11.31
CA THR A 67 -6.32 7.76 -11.21
C THR A 67 -7.74 7.80 -11.78
N ARG A 68 -8.52 8.81 -11.41
CA ARG A 68 -9.85 9.06 -12.02
C ARG A 68 -9.81 9.31 -13.53
N THR A 69 -8.67 9.73 -14.06
CA THR A 69 -8.48 10.00 -15.50
C THR A 69 -8.08 8.76 -16.30
N GLY A 70 -8.00 7.59 -15.66
CA GLY A 70 -7.72 6.32 -16.31
C GLY A 70 -6.24 5.96 -16.43
N LYS A 71 -5.31 6.82 -15.98
CA LYS A 71 -3.89 6.44 -15.85
C LYS A 71 -3.73 5.44 -14.71
N SER A 72 -2.92 4.41 -14.91
CA SER A 72 -2.58 3.42 -13.89
C SER A 72 -1.10 3.05 -13.92
N GLU A 73 -0.59 2.63 -12.77
CA GLU A 73 0.78 2.15 -12.58
C GLU A 73 0.77 0.93 -11.67
N MET A 74 1.55 -0.09 -12.02
CA MET A 74 1.78 -1.27 -11.18
C MET A 74 2.93 -0.97 -10.23
N ILE A 75 2.74 -1.21 -8.93
CA ILE A 75 3.77 -1.10 -7.90
C ILE A 75 3.97 -2.44 -7.20
N GLU A 76 5.21 -2.78 -6.89
CA GLU A 76 5.57 -4.07 -6.28
C GLU A 76 5.11 -4.15 -4.81
N ASP A 77 5.19 -3.04 -4.09
CA ASP A 77 4.82 -2.95 -2.69
C ASP A 77 4.31 -1.55 -2.31
N LEU A 78 3.89 -1.40 -1.05
CA LEU A 78 3.36 -0.13 -0.54
C LEU A 78 4.45 0.93 -0.29
N GLY A 79 5.72 0.56 -0.21
CA GLY A 79 6.83 1.52 -0.13
C GLY A 79 6.95 2.39 -1.37
N HIS A 80 6.50 1.88 -2.52
CA HIS A 80 6.50 2.61 -3.79
C HIS A 80 5.23 3.44 -4.05
N LEU A 81 4.26 3.44 -3.13
CA LEU A 81 2.94 4.03 -3.33
C LEU A 81 2.99 5.54 -3.62
N TRP A 82 3.59 6.32 -2.72
CA TRP A 82 3.58 7.78 -2.82
C TRP A 82 4.42 8.30 -4.00
N PRO A 83 5.64 7.78 -4.25
CA PRO A 83 6.37 8.15 -5.46
C PRO A 83 5.59 7.86 -6.76
N ALA A 84 4.84 6.76 -6.84
CA ALA A 84 4.00 6.45 -7.99
C ALA A 84 2.79 7.41 -8.09
N ALA A 85 2.16 7.72 -6.96
CA ALA A 85 1.06 8.68 -6.88
C ALA A 85 1.46 10.07 -7.38
N GLU A 86 2.66 10.54 -7.02
CA GLU A 86 3.19 11.83 -7.48
C GLU A 86 3.50 11.81 -8.98
N ARG A 87 4.10 10.73 -9.50
CA ARG A 87 4.32 10.57 -10.95
C ARG A 87 3.03 10.60 -11.75
N LEU A 88 2.01 9.85 -11.33
CA LEU A 88 0.73 9.77 -12.04
C LEU A 88 -0.06 11.08 -12.00
N SER A 89 -0.04 11.75 -10.86
CA SER A 89 -0.82 12.98 -10.64
C SER A 89 -0.08 14.26 -11.06
N GLY A 90 1.25 14.22 -11.19
CA GLY A 90 2.08 15.38 -11.52
C GLY A 90 2.17 16.43 -10.40
N ARG A 91 1.79 16.06 -9.17
CA ARG A 91 1.80 16.94 -7.99
C ARG A 91 2.32 16.18 -6.78
N VAL A 92 2.83 16.93 -5.80
CA VAL A 92 3.22 16.39 -4.49
C VAL A 92 2.01 15.76 -3.80
N CYS A 93 2.20 14.56 -3.25
CA CYS A 93 1.15 13.81 -2.55
C CYS A 93 1.66 13.49 -1.14
N ASP A 94 1.47 14.43 -0.21
CA ASP A 94 1.86 14.25 1.19
C ASP A 94 0.71 13.65 2.02
N PRO A 95 0.80 12.37 2.44
CA PRO A 95 -0.22 11.76 3.30
C PRO A 95 -0.20 12.28 4.74
N LEU A 96 0.85 12.99 5.15
CA LEU A 96 1.01 13.54 6.50
C LEU A 96 0.73 15.05 6.55
N ASP A 97 0.17 15.63 5.48
CA ASP A 97 -0.28 17.02 5.46
C ASP A 97 -1.34 17.25 6.56
N ALA A 98 -1.10 18.23 7.42
CA ALA A 98 -1.97 18.55 8.55
C ALA A 98 -3.41 18.89 8.13
N ALA A 99 -3.59 19.56 6.98
CA ALA A 99 -4.91 19.90 6.46
C ALA A 99 -5.63 18.65 5.92
N LEU A 100 -4.90 17.69 5.37
CA LEU A 100 -5.46 16.39 4.98
C LEU A 100 -5.91 15.61 6.21
N ILE A 101 -5.06 15.52 7.23
CA ILE A 101 -5.37 14.80 8.48
C ILE A 101 -6.62 15.41 9.15
N ALA A 102 -6.66 16.73 9.33
CA ALA A 102 -7.81 17.41 9.94
C ALA A 102 -9.12 17.10 9.20
N ARG A 103 -9.13 17.17 7.86
CA ARG A 103 -10.31 16.83 7.05
C ARG A 103 -10.73 15.37 7.20
N MET A 104 -9.77 14.45 7.35
CA MET A 104 -10.07 13.02 7.54
C MET A 104 -10.65 12.74 8.93
N GLU A 105 -10.17 13.43 9.96
CA GLU A 105 -10.70 13.33 11.32
C GLU A 105 -12.12 13.89 11.43
N GLU A 106 -12.39 15.05 10.80
CA GLU A 106 -13.73 15.63 10.69
C GLU A 106 -14.73 14.67 10.02
N GLY A 107 -14.30 14.01 8.94
CA GLY A 107 -15.12 13.04 8.21
C GLY A 107 -15.29 11.67 8.90
N ALA A 108 -14.47 11.36 9.92
CA ALA A 108 -14.55 10.11 10.69
C ALA A 108 -15.42 10.23 11.96
N GLY A 109 -15.73 11.45 12.40
CA GLY A 109 -16.53 11.75 13.59
C GLY A 109 -18.03 11.90 13.38
N GLY A 110 -18.52 11.73 12.14
CA GLY A 110 -19.95 11.74 11.78
C GLY A 110 -20.46 10.37 11.36
#